data_AF-A0A5B6ZKE1-F1
#
_entry.id   AF-A0A5B6ZKE1-F1
#
_cell.length_a   1.000
_cell.length_b   1.000
_cell.length_c   1.000
_cell.angle_alpha   90.00
_cell.angle_beta   90.00
_cell.angle_gamma   90.00
#
_symmetry.space_group_name_H-M   'P 1'
#
loop_
_entity.id
_entity.type
_entity.pdbx_description
1 polymer ?
#
loop_
_entity_poly.entity_id
_entity_poly.type
_entity_poly.pdbx_seq_one_letter_code
_entity_poly.pdbx_strand_id
1 'polypeptide(L)'
;MTEYWVSQGNKWCDFCKIFISNNPTSIRNHELGQRHKDNVAKRLTSMRQEKTAKEKEQKEAARSLEQIEAKAKRSYQKDVATFREARDSNVHALVAQDDGRGTAKGSAFSGEWEFDSTSGYYYNQSNGCSYDPNSGFYYTDALGKWVTQEEAFAASQVSSDSKQRNTILKKPLSASENNGDAKCQSGPPSGRVVSASLNPMRSIKGAPSSLSVNKRKRPNEKPRVVSEEEAAAVKAREAARKRVEEREKSLLGLYRH
;
A
#
# COMPACT_ATOMS: atom_id res chain seq x y z
N MET A 1 39.78 -18.82 57.77
CA MET A 1 39.31 -18.48 56.41
C MET A 1 37.88 -18.94 56.29
N THR A 2 36.93 -18.03 56.07
CA THR A 2 35.54 -18.39 55.80
C THR A 2 35.42 -18.80 54.34
N GLU A 3 35.15 -20.08 54.09
CA GLU A 3 34.92 -20.58 52.73
C GLU A 3 33.67 -19.90 52.15
N TYR A 4 33.85 -19.26 51.01
CA TYR A 4 32.79 -18.60 50.25
C TYR A 4 31.92 -19.67 49.61
N TRP A 5 30.70 -19.87 50.12
CA TRP A 5 29.76 -20.81 49.52
C TRP A 5 29.13 -20.16 48.28
N VAL A 6 29.42 -20.71 47.11
CA VAL A 6 28.76 -20.35 45.85
C VAL A 6 27.65 -21.35 45.59
N SER A 7 26.41 -20.87 45.48
CA SER A 7 25.32 -21.72 45.04
C SER A 7 25.54 -22.16 43.60
N GLN A 8 25.53 -23.48 43.38
CA GLN A 8 25.52 -24.05 42.04
C GLN A 8 24.16 -23.72 41.40
N GLY A 9 24.14 -22.74 40.50
CA GLY A 9 22.93 -22.35 39.77
C GLY A 9 22.40 -23.45 38.84
N ASN A 10 21.33 -23.18 38.09
CA ASN A 10 20.84 -24.08 37.05
C ASN A 10 21.30 -23.61 35.65
N LYS A 11 21.70 -24.54 34.78
CA LYS A 11 22.02 -24.30 33.36
C LYS A 11 20.75 -24.32 32.51
N TRP A 12 20.55 -23.31 31.67
CA TRP A 12 19.51 -23.32 30.65
C TRP A 12 19.96 -24.07 29.39
N CYS A 13 19.05 -24.83 28.77
CA CYS A 13 19.28 -25.48 27.48
C CYS A 13 18.36 -24.92 26.39
N ASP A 14 18.93 -24.36 25.32
CA ASP A 14 18.18 -23.68 24.27
C ASP A 14 17.33 -24.62 23.41
N PHE A 15 17.79 -25.85 23.18
CA PHE A 15 17.08 -26.83 22.36
C PHE A 15 15.91 -27.47 23.11
N CYS A 16 16.09 -27.75 24.41
CA CYS A 16 15.07 -28.39 25.23
C CYS A 16 14.17 -27.40 25.98
N LYS A 17 14.60 -26.13 26.09
CA LYS A 17 13.94 -25.06 26.82
C LYS A 17 13.61 -25.45 28.27
N ILE A 18 14.58 -26.06 28.95
CA ILE A 18 14.47 -26.46 30.35
C ILE A 18 15.73 -26.04 31.12
N PHE A 19 15.56 -25.79 32.41
CA PHE A 19 16.66 -25.64 33.36
C PHE A 19 17.15 -27.02 33.82
N ILE A 20 18.46 -27.21 33.80
CA ILE A 20 19.18 -28.41 34.21
C ILE A 20 20.05 -28.02 35.40
N SER A 21 20.26 -28.92 36.37
CA SER A 21 21.20 -28.65 37.46
C SER A 21 22.62 -28.45 36.92
N ASN A 22 23.38 -27.50 37.47
CA ASN A 22 24.78 -27.24 37.07
C ASN A 22 25.76 -28.29 37.61
N ASN A 23 25.47 -29.57 37.37
CA ASN A 23 26.40 -30.67 37.61
C ASN A 23 26.88 -31.19 36.24
N PRO A 24 28.20 -31.33 36.01
CA PRO A 24 28.74 -31.77 34.72
C PRO A 24 28.20 -33.13 34.24
N THR A 25 27.81 -34.01 35.16
CA THR A 25 27.18 -35.31 34.81
C THR A 25 25.74 -35.13 34.37
N SER A 26 24.98 -34.26 35.04
CA SER A 26 23.59 -33.93 34.69
C SER A 26 23.51 -33.29 33.30
N ILE A 27 24.41 -32.35 33.02
CA ILE A 27 24.53 -31.68 31.73
C ILE A 27 24.86 -32.69 30.61
N ARG A 28 25.86 -33.55 30.80
CA ARG A 28 26.22 -34.57 29.82
C ARG A 28 25.09 -35.56 29.56
N ASN A 29 24.42 -36.03 30.60
CA ASN A 29 23.27 -36.95 30.46
C ASN A 29 22.10 -36.29 29.72
N HIS A 30 21.88 -35.00 29.94
CA HIS A 30 20.89 -34.23 29.19
C HIS A 30 21.26 -34.10 27.70
N GLU A 31 22.50 -33.69 27.40
CA GLU A 31 22.99 -33.48 26.04
C GLU A 31 23.04 -34.80 25.24
N LEU A 32 23.36 -35.91 25.91
CA LEU A 32 23.33 -37.26 25.32
C LEU A 32 21.91 -37.84 25.24
N GLY A 33 20.94 -37.25 25.95
CA GLY A 33 19.56 -37.72 26.00
C GLY A 33 18.85 -37.62 24.66
N GLN A 34 17.97 -38.59 24.38
CA GLN A 34 17.26 -38.69 23.09
C GLN A 34 16.45 -37.42 22.78
N ARG A 35 15.78 -36.85 23.79
CA ARG A 35 14.98 -35.63 23.62
C ARG A 35 15.82 -34.44 23.14
N HIS A 36 17.05 -34.29 23.65
CA HIS A 36 17.94 -33.22 23.22
C HIS A 36 18.38 -33.43 21.77
N LYS A 37 18.84 -34.63 21.44
CA LYS A 37 19.24 -35.01 20.07
C LYS A 37 18.10 -34.82 19.06
N ASP A 38 16.88 -35.24 19.40
CA ASP A 38 15.70 -35.06 18.55
C ASP A 38 15.36 -33.59 18.33
N ASN A 39 15.47 -32.76 19.38
CA ASN A 39 15.21 -31.32 19.27
C ASN A 39 16.28 -30.61 18.42
N VAL A 40 17.55 -30.99 18.58
CA VAL A 40 18.64 -30.50 17.73
C VAL A 40 18.41 -30.91 16.27
N ALA A 41 18.09 -32.18 16.01
CA ALA A 41 17.81 -32.68 14.67
C ALA A 41 16.61 -31.95 14.05
N LYS A 42 15.52 -31.74 14.81
CA LYS A 42 14.36 -30.96 14.36
C LYS A 42 14.70 -29.51 14.04
N ARG A 43 15.56 -28.87 14.83
CA ARG A 43 16.01 -27.50 14.55
C ARG A 43 16.82 -27.44 13.27
N LEU A 44 17.71 -28.42 13.04
CA LEU A 44 18.49 -28.50 11.81
C LEU A 44 17.62 -28.75 10.58
N THR A 45 16.59 -29.61 10.69
CA THR A 45 15.67 -29.84 9.58
C THR A 45 14.78 -28.63 9.30
N SER A 46 14.24 -27.96 10.32
CA SER A 46 13.45 -26.72 10.11
C SER A 46 14.31 -25.63 9.48
N MET A 47 15.55 -25.44 9.91
CA MET A 47 16.47 -24.47 9.29
C MET A 47 16.73 -24.76 7.81
N ARG A 48 16.88 -26.03 7.42
CA ARG A 48 17.03 -26.42 6.01
C ARG A 48 15.75 -26.17 5.22
N GLN A 49 14.60 -26.57 5.77
CA GLN A 49 13.29 -26.35 5.16
C GLN A 49 13.00 -24.87 4.97
N GLU A 50 13.21 -24.03 5.99
CA GLU A 50 13.04 -22.58 5.93
C GLU A 50 13.93 -21.94 4.87
N LYS A 51 15.20 -22.37 4.74
CA LYS A 51 16.07 -21.90 3.64
C LYS A 51 15.49 -22.25 2.28
N THR A 52 15.07 -23.50 2.07
CA THR A 52 14.47 -23.91 0.79
C THR A 52 13.13 -23.24 0.50
N ALA A 53 12.32 -22.97 1.51
CA ALA A 53 11.06 -22.25 1.37
C ALA A 53 11.31 -20.78 0.99
N LYS A 54 12.22 -20.10 1.70
CA LYS A 54 12.63 -18.72 1.40
C LYS A 54 13.20 -18.59 -0.01
N GLU A 55 14.00 -19.55 -0.47
CA GLU A 55 14.54 -19.53 -1.84
C GLU A 55 13.43 -19.67 -2.89
N LYS A 56 12.42 -20.52 -2.64
CA LYS A 56 11.26 -20.65 -3.52
C LYS A 56 10.41 -19.38 -3.55
N GLU A 57 10.13 -18.80 -2.39
CA GLU A 57 9.40 -17.54 -2.25
C GLU A 57 10.14 -16.39 -2.97
N GLN A 58 11.46 -16.31 -2.84
CA GLN A 58 12.29 -15.33 -3.55
C GLN A 58 12.24 -15.53 -5.06
N LYS A 59 12.29 -16.77 -5.55
CA LYS A 59 12.15 -17.07 -6.99
C LYS A 59 10.75 -16.75 -7.53
N GLU A 60 9.72 -16.98 -6.74
CA GLU A 60 8.34 -16.60 -7.08
C GLU A 60 8.15 -15.08 -7.11
N ALA A 61 8.69 -14.37 -6.13
CA ALA A 61 8.71 -12.91 -6.09
C ALA A 61 9.51 -12.31 -7.26
N ALA A 62 10.67 -12.86 -7.60
CA ALA A 62 11.45 -12.42 -8.75
C ALA A 62 10.67 -12.59 -10.06
N ARG A 63 10.01 -13.74 -10.25
CA ARG A 63 9.16 -13.98 -11.43
C ARG A 63 7.95 -13.03 -11.49
N SER A 64 7.32 -12.71 -10.36
CA SER A 64 6.19 -11.77 -10.35
C SER A 64 6.65 -10.35 -10.68
N LEU A 65 7.80 -9.92 -10.16
CA LEU A 65 8.40 -8.63 -10.49
C LEU A 65 8.75 -8.54 -11.98
N GLU A 66 9.38 -9.57 -12.55
CA GLU A 66 9.69 -9.62 -13.98
C GLU A 66 8.42 -9.48 -14.85
N GLN A 67 7.33 -10.15 -14.47
CA GLN A 67 6.05 -10.01 -15.17
C GLN A 67 5.45 -8.61 -15.07
N ILE A 68 5.54 -7.98 -13.89
CA ILE A 68 5.09 -6.61 -13.67
C ILE A 68 5.92 -5.65 -14.52
N GLU A 69 7.24 -5.79 -14.50
CA GLU A 69 8.14 -4.96 -15.31
C GLU A 69 7.88 -5.13 -16.81
N ALA A 70 7.69 -6.36 -17.29
CA ALA A 70 7.39 -6.61 -18.69
C ALA A 70 6.05 -5.96 -19.11
N LYS A 71 5.02 -6.04 -18.26
CA LYS A 71 3.73 -5.37 -18.50
C LYS A 71 3.87 -3.85 -18.47
N ALA A 72 4.60 -3.31 -17.50
CA ALA A 72 4.86 -1.89 -17.37
C ALA A 72 5.61 -1.34 -18.59
N LYS A 73 6.68 -2.01 -19.02
CA LYS A 73 7.45 -1.66 -20.22
C LYS A 73 6.58 -1.65 -21.48
N ARG A 74 5.70 -2.66 -21.65
CA ARG A 74 4.76 -2.71 -22.78
C ARG A 74 3.73 -1.59 -22.74
N SER A 75 3.19 -1.26 -21.56
CA SER A 75 2.27 -0.12 -21.41
C SER A 75 2.97 1.18 -21.77
N TYR A 76 4.14 1.42 -21.17
CA TYR A 76 4.93 2.62 -21.43
C TYR A 76 5.26 2.80 -22.91
N GLN A 77 5.66 1.73 -23.60
CA GLN A 77 5.91 1.80 -25.05
C GLN A 77 4.66 2.18 -25.85
N LYS A 78 3.48 1.65 -25.49
CA LYS A 78 2.21 2.03 -26.12
C LYS A 78 1.85 3.48 -25.84
N ASP A 79 2.03 3.94 -24.62
CA ASP A 79 1.74 5.33 -24.23
C ASP A 79 2.65 6.28 -25.00
N VAL A 80 3.96 5.99 -25.05
CA VAL A 80 4.93 6.76 -25.84
C VAL A 80 4.57 6.79 -27.33
N ALA A 81 4.16 5.66 -27.92
CA ALA A 81 3.71 5.61 -29.31
C ALA A 81 2.45 6.47 -29.52
N THR A 82 1.47 6.36 -28.61
CA THR A 82 0.23 7.14 -28.65
C THR A 82 0.51 8.64 -28.53
N PHE A 83 1.42 9.06 -27.64
CA PHE A 83 1.84 10.46 -27.52
C PHE A 83 2.58 10.95 -28.76
N ARG A 84 3.41 10.11 -29.39
CA ARG A 84 4.07 10.45 -30.66
C ARG A 84 3.06 10.60 -31.78
N GLU A 85 2.14 9.66 -31.94
CA GLU A 85 1.07 9.71 -32.94
C GLU A 85 0.16 10.93 -32.76
N ALA A 86 -0.20 11.27 -31.51
CA ALA A 86 -0.98 12.46 -31.21
C ALA A 86 -0.20 13.75 -31.53
N ARG A 87 1.10 13.79 -31.24
CA ARG A 87 1.97 14.91 -31.62
C ARG A 87 2.05 15.06 -33.14
N ASP A 88 2.31 13.97 -33.85
CA ASP A 88 2.44 13.98 -35.31
C ASP A 88 1.11 14.35 -35.98
N SER A 89 -0.02 13.88 -35.44
CA SER A 89 -1.36 14.27 -35.88
C SER A 89 -1.63 15.76 -35.64
N ASN A 90 -1.22 16.31 -34.50
CA ASN A 90 -1.35 17.73 -34.21
C ASN A 90 -0.48 18.59 -35.14
N VAL A 91 0.76 18.17 -35.44
CA VAL A 91 1.63 18.84 -36.41
C VAL A 91 1.04 18.78 -37.81
N HIS A 92 0.52 17.63 -38.24
CA HIS A 92 -0.13 17.48 -39.54
C HIS A 92 -1.39 18.37 -39.66
N ALA A 93 -2.18 18.49 -38.59
CA ALA A 93 -3.34 19.38 -38.54
C ALA A 93 -2.97 20.87 -38.65
N LEU A 94 -1.79 21.26 -38.15
CA LEU A 94 -1.27 22.62 -38.30
C LEU A 94 -0.74 22.88 -39.72
N VAL A 95 -0.07 21.92 -40.35
CA VAL A 95 0.46 22.05 -41.72
C VAL A 95 -0.67 22.10 -42.76
N ALA A 96 -1.75 21.35 -42.57
CA ALA A 96 -2.91 21.36 -43.48
C ALA A 96 -3.71 22.68 -43.47
N GLN A 97 -3.43 23.61 -42.55
CA GLN A 97 -4.07 24.93 -42.51
C GLN A 97 -3.29 26.03 -43.27
N ASP A 98 -2.08 25.76 -43.78
CA ASP A 98 -1.21 26.80 -44.36
C ASP A 98 -1.23 26.88 -45.90
N ASP A 99 -1.98 26.02 -46.59
CA ASP A 99 -2.09 26.07 -48.06
C ASP A 99 -3.16 27.07 -48.54
N GLY A 100 -2.82 28.36 -48.48
CA GLY A 100 -3.35 29.34 -49.44
C GLY A 100 -3.93 30.66 -48.93
N ARG A 101 -3.11 31.54 -48.33
CA ARG A 101 -3.07 33.00 -48.62
C ARG A 101 -1.92 33.67 -47.85
N GLY A 102 -0.94 34.20 -48.56
CA GLY A 102 0.19 34.90 -47.95
C GLY A 102 -0.14 36.26 -47.33
N THR A 103 0.75 36.67 -46.41
CA THR A 103 1.08 38.03 -45.96
C THR A 103 0.36 38.57 -44.70
N ALA A 104 1.21 38.84 -43.70
CA ALA A 104 1.06 39.80 -42.60
C ALA A 104 0.02 39.53 -41.49
N LYS A 105 0.39 38.68 -40.53
CA LYS A 105 0.48 39.00 -39.09
C LYS A 105 0.89 37.73 -38.37
N GLY A 106 2.04 37.77 -37.70
CA GLY A 106 2.33 36.81 -36.64
C GLY A 106 1.15 36.83 -35.67
N SER A 107 0.41 35.72 -35.64
CA SER A 107 -0.76 35.55 -34.79
C SER A 107 -0.28 35.54 -33.34
N ALA A 108 -0.44 36.70 -32.70
CA ALA A 108 -0.29 36.92 -31.28
C ALA A 108 -1.38 36.15 -30.51
N PHE A 109 -1.28 34.83 -30.43
CA PHE A 109 -2.17 34.01 -29.61
C PHE A 109 -1.49 33.01 -28.68
N SER A 110 -0.16 32.93 -28.65
CA SER A 110 0.54 32.29 -27.53
C SER A 110 1.18 33.40 -26.72
N GLY A 111 0.55 33.78 -25.61
CA GLY A 111 1.19 34.66 -24.62
C GLY A 111 2.57 34.09 -24.32
N GLU A 112 3.61 34.85 -24.71
CA GLU A 112 5.00 34.46 -24.71
C GLU A 112 5.40 34.12 -23.27
N TRP A 113 5.50 32.82 -22.99
CA TRP A 113 6.07 32.34 -21.75
C TRP A 113 7.58 32.47 -21.89
N GLU A 114 8.14 33.49 -21.27
CA GLU A 114 9.57 33.75 -21.24
C GLU A 114 10.20 32.90 -20.14
N PHE A 115 11.18 32.08 -20.52
CA PHE A 115 11.96 31.31 -19.54
C PHE A 115 13.04 32.20 -18.95
N ASP A 116 12.92 32.51 -17.66
CA ASP A 116 13.96 33.24 -16.96
C ASP A 116 14.99 32.23 -16.39
N SER A 117 16.17 32.22 -17.00
CA SER A 117 17.27 31.35 -16.61
C SER A 117 17.84 31.69 -15.23
N THR A 118 17.56 32.88 -14.69
CA THR A 118 18.06 33.30 -13.36
C THR A 118 17.16 32.84 -12.22
N SER A 119 15.85 32.77 -12.45
CA SER A 119 14.87 32.31 -11.46
C SER A 119 14.43 30.86 -11.68
N GLY A 120 14.65 30.29 -12.86
CA GLY A 120 14.27 28.91 -13.22
C GLY A 120 12.77 28.74 -13.48
N TYR A 121 12.02 29.84 -13.53
CA TYR A 121 10.58 29.88 -13.75
C TYR A 121 10.25 30.42 -15.14
N TYR A 122 9.12 29.98 -15.69
CA TYR A 122 8.54 30.58 -16.89
C TYR A 122 7.64 31.74 -16.48
N TYR A 123 7.95 32.96 -16.89
CA TYR A 123 7.11 34.11 -16.65
C TYR A 123 6.28 34.43 -17.88
N ASN A 124 4.98 34.66 -17.71
CA ASN A 124 4.14 35.13 -18.79
C ASN A 124 3.61 36.54 -18.47
N GLN A 125 4.03 37.47 -19.31
CA GLN A 125 3.74 38.90 -19.15
C GLN A 125 2.26 39.22 -19.35
N SER A 126 1.54 38.39 -20.12
CA SER A 126 0.13 38.66 -20.48
C SER A 126 -0.84 38.44 -19.32
N ASN A 127 -0.49 37.53 -18.41
CA ASN A 127 -1.31 37.08 -17.28
C ASN A 127 -0.60 37.31 -15.93
N GLY A 128 0.66 37.77 -15.92
CA GLY A 128 1.41 38.04 -14.70
C GLY A 128 1.63 36.78 -13.85
N CYS A 129 1.70 35.63 -14.52
CA CYS A 129 1.86 34.32 -13.90
C CYS A 129 3.30 33.84 -14.05
N SER A 130 3.85 33.25 -13.00
CA SER A 130 5.09 32.47 -13.05
C SER A 130 4.75 30.98 -12.97
N TYR A 131 5.37 30.16 -13.80
CA TYR A 131 5.18 28.70 -13.86
C TYR A 131 6.47 27.98 -13.50
N ASP A 132 6.36 27.00 -12.60
CA ASP A 132 7.47 26.15 -12.19
C ASP A 132 7.37 24.76 -12.83
N PRO A 133 8.32 24.37 -13.71
CA PRO A 133 8.32 23.07 -14.39
C PRO A 133 8.48 21.87 -13.46
N ASN A 134 9.11 22.05 -12.29
CA ASN A 134 9.38 20.96 -11.37
C ASN A 134 8.19 20.65 -10.47
N SER A 135 7.43 21.68 -10.11
CA SER A 135 6.28 21.55 -9.21
C SER A 135 4.94 21.52 -9.95
N GLY A 136 4.89 22.02 -11.19
CA GLY A 136 3.67 22.09 -12.00
C GLY A 136 2.66 23.14 -11.50
N PHE A 137 3.07 23.97 -10.54
CA PHE A 137 2.24 25.04 -9.97
C PHE A 137 2.51 26.39 -10.63
N TYR A 138 1.53 27.27 -10.49
CA TYR A 138 1.52 28.62 -11.04
C TYR A 138 1.46 29.62 -9.88
N TYR A 139 2.28 30.66 -9.94
CA TYR A 139 2.30 31.76 -8.99
C TYR A 139 1.75 33.02 -9.63
N THR A 140 0.85 33.71 -8.94
CA THR A 140 0.35 35.04 -9.33
C THR A 140 0.51 36.02 -8.18
N ASP A 141 0.95 37.23 -8.49
CA ASP A 141 1.14 38.30 -7.50
C ASP A 141 -0.18 38.69 -6.81
N ALA A 142 -1.31 38.50 -7.51
CA ALA A 142 -2.64 38.75 -6.96
C ALA A 142 -3.04 37.77 -5.83
N LEU A 143 -2.55 36.52 -5.88
CA LEU A 143 -2.86 35.50 -4.88
C LEU A 143 -1.74 35.36 -3.83
N GLY A 144 -0.49 35.68 -4.20
CA GLY A 144 0.67 35.55 -3.32
C GLY A 144 0.99 34.12 -2.90
N LYS A 145 0.39 33.12 -3.55
CA LYS A 145 0.56 31.68 -3.28
C LYS A 145 0.73 30.89 -4.59
N TRP A 146 1.34 29.71 -4.48
CA TRP A 146 1.45 28.74 -5.58
C TRP A 146 0.15 27.95 -5.71
N VAL A 147 -0.39 27.90 -6.93
CA VAL A 147 -1.76 27.43 -7.19
C VAL A 147 -1.86 26.65 -8.49
N THR A 148 -2.96 25.94 -8.69
CA THR A 148 -3.23 25.20 -9.93
C THR A 148 -3.47 26.17 -11.09
N GLN A 149 -3.28 25.68 -12.32
CA GLN A 149 -3.37 26.45 -13.55
C GLN A 149 -4.68 27.25 -13.68
N GLU A 150 -5.79 26.65 -13.29
CA GLU A 150 -7.13 27.26 -13.32
C GLU A 150 -7.30 28.44 -12.35
N GLU A 151 -6.79 28.31 -11.12
CA GLU A 151 -6.92 29.36 -10.09
C GLU A 151 -5.97 30.53 -10.40
N ALA A 152 -4.79 30.24 -10.95
CA ALA A 152 -3.86 31.25 -11.43
C ALA A 152 -4.45 32.05 -12.62
N PHE A 153 -5.02 31.37 -13.62
CA PHE A 153 -5.65 32.07 -14.75
C PHE A 153 -6.92 32.82 -14.39
N ALA A 154 -7.73 32.31 -13.45
CA ALA A 154 -8.89 33.04 -12.94
C ALA A 154 -8.45 34.38 -12.32
N ALA A 155 -7.42 34.38 -11.47
CA ALA A 155 -6.90 35.60 -10.85
C ALA A 155 -6.36 36.62 -11.87
N SER A 156 -5.72 36.16 -12.96
CA SER A 156 -5.23 37.02 -14.03
C SER A 156 -6.34 37.67 -14.87
N GLN A 157 -7.47 36.95 -15.07
CA GLN A 157 -8.63 37.50 -15.75
C GLN A 157 -9.33 38.59 -14.91
N VAL A 158 -9.46 38.38 -13.59
CA VAL A 158 -10.04 39.39 -12.68
C VAL A 158 -9.20 40.67 -12.62
N SER A 159 -7.87 40.56 -12.76
CA SER A 159 -6.96 41.71 -12.83
C SER A 159 -7.12 42.50 -14.14
N SER A 160 -7.42 41.82 -15.24
CA SER A 160 -7.53 42.42 -16.58
C SER A 160 -8.80 43.28 -16.75
N ASP A 161 -9.94 42.87 -16.15
CA ASP A 161 -11.17 43.67 -16.14
C ASP A 161 -11.07 44.96 -15.27
N SER A 162 -10.09 45.04 -14.37
CA SER A 162 -9.87 46.22 -13.52
C SER A 162 -9.09 47.35 -14.22
N LYS A 163 -8.41 47.07 -15.34
CA LYS A 163 -7.51 48.03 -16.01
C LYS A 163 -8.21 49.08 -16.89
N GLN A 164 -9.54 49.07 -16.99
CA GLN A 164 -10.31 50.13 -17.67
C GLN A 164 -10.86 51.24 -16.76
N ARG A 165 -10.55 51.26 -15.45
CA ARG A 165 -10.94 52.39 -14.58
C ARG A 165 -9.74 53.07 -13.93
N ASN A 166 -9.31 54.13 -14.61
CA ASN A 166 -8.90 55.43 -14.08
C ASN A 166 -7.92 55.46 -12.89
N THR A 167 -6.71 55.90 -13.21
CA THR A 167 -6.02 57.03 -12.57
C THR A 167 -6.89 57.90 -11.63
N ILE A 168 -6.45 58.05 -10.37
CA ILE A 168 -6.30 59.31 -9.60
C ILE A 168 -6.26 59.02 -8.08
N LEU A 169 -5.07 59.18 -7.50
CA LEU A 169 -4.73 59.86 -6.23
C LEU A 169 -5.60 59.65 -4.95
N LYS A 170 -4.96 59.09 -3.90
CA LYS A 170 -4.76 59.63 -2.51
C LYS A 170 -4.96 58.61 -1.36
N LYS A 171 -3.90 58.47 -0.54
CA LYS A 171 -3.87 58.16 0.92
C LYS A 171 -3.96 59.53 1.68
N PRO A 172 -4.03 59.69 3.04
CA PRO A 172 -3.89 58.70 4.13
C PRO A 172 -4.71 58.93 5.45
N LEU A 173 -4.45 58.06 6.47
CA LEU A 173 -4.66 58.12 7.96
C LEU A 173 -6.12 58.06 8.50
N SER A 174 -6.48 57.59 9.72
CA SER A 174 -5.84 56.93 10.89
C SER A 174 -6.93 56.46 11.88
N ALA A 175 -6.59 55.46 12.72
CA ALA A 175 -6.99 55.20 14.13
C ALA A 175 -8.48 55.11 14.59
N SER A 176 -8.84 54.04 15.32
CA SER A 176 -9.17 54.11 16.77
C SER A 176 -9.56 52.74 17.33
N GLU A 177 -9.08 52.49 18.55
CA GLU A 177 -9.42 51.40 19.47
C GLU A 177 -10.85 51.57 20.04
N ASN A 178 -11.50 50.47 20.44
CA ASN A 178 -12.07 50.29 21.79
C ASN A 178 -12.78 48.94 22.02
N ASN A 179 -12.67 48.50 23.26
CA ASN A 179 -13.11 47.25 23.89
C ASN A 179 -14.63 47.09 24.04
N GLY A 180 -15.08 45.83 24.22
CA GLY A 180 -16.41 45.48 24.72
C GLY A 180 -16.55 44.00 25.05
N ASP A 181 -16.41 43.65 26.33
CA ASP A 181 -16.70 42.35 26.93
C ASP A 181 -18.21 42.01 26.90
N ALA A 182 -18.57 40.77 26.55
CA ALA A 182 -19.79 40.13 27.03
C ALA A 182 -19.66 38.59 27.05
N LYS A 183 -19.95 38.04 28.22
CA LYS A 183 -19.79 36.67 28.70
C LYS A 183 -20.98 35.78 28.32
N CYS A 184 -20.71 34.56 27.81
CA CYS A 184 -21.64 33.43 27.89
C CYS A 184 -20.88 32.14 28.22
N GLN A 185 -21.25 31.56 29.37
CA GLN A 185 -20.88 30.22 29.81
C GLN A 185 -21.81 29.19 29.16
N SER A 186 -21.30 28.01 28.80
CA SER A 186 -21.78 26.69 29.30
C SER A 186 -21.33 25.50 28.43
N GLY A 187 -20.55 24.58 29.03
CA GLY A 187 -20.67 23.12 28.84
C GLY A 187 -19.82 22.41 27.77
N PRO A 188 -18.99 21.40 28.14
CA PRO A 188 -18.34 20.50 27.18
C PRO A 188 -19.27 19.33 26.78
N PRO A 189 -19.25 18.84 25.52
CA PRO A 189 -20.05 17.70 25.13
C PRO A 189 -19.51 16.38 25.70
N SER A 190 -20.46 15.56 26.13
CA SER A 190 -20.34 14.34 26.92
C SER A 190 -19.58 13.20 26.21
N GLY A 191 -18.66 12.55 26.94
CA GLY A 191 -18.01 11.32 26.50
C GLY A 191 -18.94 10.08 26.58
N ARG A 192 -18.61 9.03 25.81
CA ARG A 192 -19.07 7.66 26.05
C ARG A 192 -17.96 6.66 25.78
N VAL A 193 -17.99 5.64 26.63
CA VAL A 193 -16.97 4.69 27.05
C VAL A 193 -16.74 3.53 26.05
N VAL A 194 -15.46 3.15 25.97
CA VAL A 194 -14.81 1.89 25.53
C VAL A 194 -15.71 0.66 25.35
N SER A 195 -15.44 -0.12 24.30
CA SER A 195 -15.51 -1.59 24.36
C SER A 195 -14.31 -2.26 23.69
N ALA A 196 -13.67 -3.10 24.50
CA ALA A 196 -12.40 -3.76 24.28
C ALA A 196 -12.46 -4.91 23.26
N SER A 197 -11.32 -5.14 22.60
CA SER A 197 -11.03 -6.33 21.80
C SER A 197 -11.07 -7.60 22.67
N LEU A 198 -11.95 -8.54 22.34
CA LEU A 198 -11.97 -9.86 22.97
C LEU A 198 -11.29 -10.90 22.06
N ASN A 199 -10.19 -11.44 22.60
CA ASN A 199 -9.41 -12.56 22.08
C ASN A 199 -10.27 -13.84 21.88
N PRO A 200 -10.08 -14.61 20.80
CA PRO A 200 -10.75 -15.88 20.61
C PRO A 200 -9.86 -17.02 21.14
N MET A 201 -9.77 -17.17 22.46
CA MET A 201 -9.31 -18.41 23.07
C MET A 201 -10.37 -18.92 24.04
N ARG A 202 -11.22 -19.84 23.57
CA ARG A 202 -12.08 -20.65 24.44
C ARG A 202 -11.97 -22.12 24.05
N SER A 203 -11.37 -22.87 24.96
CA SER A 203 -11.28 -24.34 24.96
C SER A 203 -12.68 -24.95 24.95
N ILE A 204 -12.97 -25.80 23.97
CA ILE A 204 -14.11 -26.72 24.01
C ILE A 204 -13.58 -28.06 24.49
N LYS A 205 -14.11 -28.50 25.63
CA LYS A 205 -13.90 -29.83 26.20
C LYS A 205 -14.80 -30.81 25.45
N GLY A 206 -14.22 -31.55 24.51
CA GLY A 206 -14.82 -32.71 23.84
C GLY A 206 -13.93 -33.93 24.06
N ALA A 207 -14.51 -35.03 24.52
CA ALA A 207 -13.81 -36.28 24.82
C ALA A 207 -13.15 -36.88 23.55
N PRO A 208 -11.89 -37.37 23.59
CA PRO A 208 -11.34 -38.16 22.50
C PRO A 208 -11.82 -39.61 22.64
N SER A 209 -12.65 -40.06 21.71
CA SER A 209 -12.96 -41.48 21.54
C SER A 209 -11.69 -42.24 21.13
N SER A 210 -11.26 -43.16 21.98
CA SER A 210 -10.13 -44.06 21.74
C SER A 210 -10.53 -45.20 20.81
N LEU A 211 -10.06 -45.20 19.57
CA LEU A 211 -9.99 -46.40 18.74
C LEU A 211 -8.52 -46.71 18.45
N SER A 212 -8.01 -47.72 19.15
CA SER A 212 -6.69 -48.30 18.97
C SER A 212 -6.65 -49.12 17.68
N VAL A 213 -6.10 -48.54 16.60
CA VAL A 213 -5.76 -49.32 15.40
C VAL A 213 -4.35 -49.89 15.56
N ASN A 214 -4.32 -51.17 15.90
CA ASN A 214 -3.11 -51.99 15.93
C ASN A 214 -2.39 -51.95 14.58
N LYS A 215 -1.10 -51.60 14.62
CA LYS A 215 -0.18 -51.76 13.48
C LYS A 215 -0.04 -53.25 13.13
N ARG A 216 -0.57 -53.66 11.98
CA ARG A 216 -0.06 -54.82 11.24
C ARG A 216 0.52 -54.36 9.91
N LYS A 217 1.77 -54.73 9.70
CA LYS A 217 2.58 -54.50 8.50
C LYS A 217 2.11 -55.47 7.41
N ARG A 218 1.71 -54.97 6.24
CA ARG A 218 1.59 -55.77 5.01
C ARG A 218 2.14 -55.00 3.80
N PRO A 219 2.69 -55.72 2.80
CA PRO A 219 3.63 -55.20 1.82
C PRO A 219 2.96 -54.45 0.66
N ASN A 220 3.78 -53.61 0.04
CA ASN A 220 3.63 -52.85 -1.21
C ASN A 220 2.59 -53.37 -2.24
N GLU A 221 1.57 -52.57 -2.58
CA GLU A 221 0.87 -52.61 -3.88
C GLU A 221 0.32 -51.21 -4.30
N LYS A 222 0.84 -50.70 -5.43
CA LYS A 222 0.26 -49.85 -6.51
C LYS A 222 -0.51 -48.53 -6.18
N PRO A 223 -0.40 -47.49 -7.04
CA PRO A 223 -1.04 -46.20 -6.82
C PRO A 223 -2.57 -46.33 -6.84
N ARG A 224 -3.24 -45.75 -5.81
CA ARG A 224 -4.70 -45.70 -5.66
C ARG A 224 -5.33 -45.05 -6.89
N VAL A 225 -5.94 -45.87 -7.74
CA VAL A 225 -7.00 -45.43 -8.64
C VAL A 225 -8.15 -45.01 -7.73
N VAL A 226 -8.54 -43.74 -7.77
CA VAL A 226 -9.73 -43.24 -7.04
C VAL A 226 -10.89 -44.13 -7.46
N SER A 227 -11.45 -44.89 -6.51
CA SER A 227 -12.56 -45.78 -6.82
C SER A 227 -13.75 -44.92 -7.26
N GLU A 228 -14.56 -45.43 -8.18
CA GLU A 228 -15.77 -44.74 -8.67
C GLU A 228 -16.69 -44.31 -7.51
N GLU A 229 -16.64 -45.06 -6.40
CA GLU A 229 -17.31 -44.76 -5.14
C GLU A 229 -16.77 -43.49 -4.45
N GLU A 230 -15.46 -43.27 -4.44
CA GLU A 230 -14.85 -42.06 -3.86
C GLU A 230 -15.15 -40.83 -4.72
N ALA A 231 -15.17 -40.98 -6.05
CA ALA A 231 -15.58 -39.91 -6.97
C ALA A 231 -17.08 -39.56 -6.80
N ALA A 232 -17.95 -40.55 -6.63
CA ALA A 232 -19.36 -40.34 -6.33
C ALA A 232 -19.56 -39.64 -4.97
N ALA A 233 -18.76 -40.00 -3.96
CA ALA A 233 -18.79 -39.37 -2.65
C ALA A 233 -18.35 -37.89 -2.69
N VAL A 234 -17.33 -37.55 -3.49
CA VAL A 234 -16.90 -36.15 -3.69
C VAL A 234 -17.97 -35.35 -4.44
N LYS A 235 -18.53 -35.91 -5.53
CA LYS A 235 -19.62 -35.27 -6.28
C LYS A 235 -20.86 -35.01 -5.43
N ALA A 236 -21.21 -35.93 -4.53
CA ALA A 236 -22.31 -35.75 -3.58
C ALA A 236 -22.04 -34.61 -2.58
N ARG A 237 -20.79 -34.49 -2.09
CA ARG A 237 -20.38 -33.39 -1.20
C ARG A 237 -20.41 -32.04 -1.91
N GLU A 238 -19.96 -31.98 -3.15
CA GLU A 238 -20.01 -30.76 -3.97
C GLU A 238 -21.46 -30.36 -4.30
N ALA A 239 -22.31 -31.32 -4.65
CA ALA A 239 -23.74 -31.07 -4.85
C ALA A 239 -24.45 -30.59 -3.57
N ALA A 240 -24.03 -31.07 -2.39
CA ALA A 240 -24.52 -30.55 -1.12
C ALA A 240 -24.08 -29.11 -0.86
N ARG A 241 -22.81 -28.77 -1.14
CA ARG A 241 -22.30 -27.39 -1.04
C ARG A 241 -23.03 -26.45 -1.99
N LYS A 242 -23.27 -26.87 -3.24
CA LYS A 242 -24.00 -26.07 -4.22
C LYS A 242 -25.44 -25.76 -3.77
N ARG A 243 -26.14 -26.72 -3.17
CA ARG A 243 -27.48 -26.50 -2.59
C ARG A 243 -27.47 -25.52 -1.41
N VAL A 244 -26.39 -25.51 -0.62
CA VAL A 244 -26.22 -24.52 0.45
C VAL A 244 -25.95 -23.15 -0.15
N GLU A 245 -25.03 -23.05 -1.12
CA GLU A 245 -24.75 -21.81 -1.84
C GLU A 245 -25.97 -21.24 -2.55
N GLU A 246 -26.83 -22.05 -3.18
CA GLU A 246 -28.06 -21.56 -3.83
C GLU A 246 -29.06 -20.99 -2.83
N ARG A 247 -29.19 -21.63 -1.66
CA ARG A 247 -30.00 -21.08 -0.55
C ARG A 247 -29.42 -19.80 -0.01
N GLU A 248 -28.10 -19.73 0.17
CA GLU A 248 -27.40 -18.53 0.63
C GLU A 248 -27.49 -17.40 -0.41
N LYS A 249 -27.30 -17.69 -1.70
CA LYS A 249 -27.44 -16.73 -2.81
C LYS A 249 -28.85 -16.16 -2.88
N SER A 250 -29.88 -16.99 -2.70
CA SER A 250 -31.27 -16.53 -2.62
C SER A 250 -31.56 -15.70 -1.36
N LEU A 251 -30.90 -16.01 -0.24
CA LEU A 251 -31.10 -15.32 1.05
C LEU A 251 -30.34 -14.00 1.13
N LEU A 252 -29.23 -13.86 0.41
CA LEU A 252 -28.38 -12.66 0.40
C LEU A 252 -28.93 -11.53 -0.49
N GLY A 253 -30.03 -11.72 -1.22
CA GLY A 253 -30.73 -10.63 -1.92
C GLY A 253 -29.91 -9.84 -2.95
N LEU A 254 -28.72 -10.33 -3.33
CA LEU A 254 -27.75 -9.63 -4.17
C LEU A 254 -28.04 -9.75 -5.69
N TYR A 255 -29.08 -10.50 -6.07
CA TYR A 255 -29.59 -10.55 -7.44
C TYR A 255 -31.12 -10.52 -7.38
N ARG A 256 -31.72 -9.34 -7.58
CA ARG A 256 -33.10 -9.26 -8.04
C ARG A 256 -33.09 -9.50 -9.55
N HIS A 257 -33.90 -10.46 -10.00
CA HIS A 257 -34.24 -10.63 -11.41
C HIS A 257 -35.09 -9.47 -11.92
#